data_AF-A0A8I1TDG1-F1
#
_entry.id   AF-A0A8I1TDG1-F1
#
_cell.length_a   1.000
_cell.length_b   1.000
_cell.length_c   1.000
_cell.angle_alpha   90.00
_cell.angle_beta   90.00
_cell.angle_gamma   90.00
#
_symmetry.space_group_name_H-M   'P 1'
#
loop_
_entity.id
_entity.type
_entity.pdbx_description
1 polymer ?
#
loop_
_entity_poly.entity_id
_entity_poly.type
_entity_poly.pdbx_seq_one_letter_code
_entity_poly.pdbx_strand_id
1 'polypeptide(L)'
;MFERIRRLVKSDSVPDIRAALEEIDLDKLRSDLAAAQAKRTRLLLEGDDAAVLAAEKDIESARLAFDRAEAARGELQSKLAAAIAKEVDDIFERHWNEVDADAKATFDFIRSKVVPAARVIEEALARKEASDQKITELNRIIIANIHQDSAAGRSGAYGDHVMRRLREADILPSWLAGMLEHHSTPY
;
A
#
# COMPACT_ATOMS: atom_id res chain seq x y z
N MET A 1 -46.96 -8.54 7.05
CA MET A 1 -45.97 -7.45 7.13
C MET A 1 -45.04 -7.64 8.33
N PHE A 2 -45.51 -7.46 9.57
CA PHE A 2 -44.65 -7.53 10.77
C PHE A 2 -43.90 -8.85 10.98
N GLU A 3 -44.49 -10.01 10.69
CA GLU A 3 -43.78 -11.30 10.80
C GLU A 3 -42.63 -11.44 9.79
N ARG A 4 -42.73 -10.79 8.63
CA ARG A 4 -41.66 -10.78 7.63
C ARG A 4 -40.54 -9.82 8.06
N ILE A 5 -40.89 -8.61 8.50
CA ILE A 5 -39.95 -7.67 9.11
C ILE A 5 -39.23 -8.32 10.29
N ARG A 6 -39.95 -9.03 11.17
CA ARG A 6 -39.38 -9.71 12.34
C ARG A 6 -38.40 -10.83 11.97
N ARG A 7 -38.60 -11.52 10.85
CA ARG A 7 -37.62 -12.46 10.31
C ARG A 7 -36.41 -11.74 9.73
N LEU A 8 -36.62 -10.66 8.98
CA LEU A 8 -35.54 -9.90 8.37
C LEU A 8 -34.67 -9.16 9.40
N VAL A 9 -35.26 -8.71 10.51
CA VAL A 9 -34.57 -8.15 11.68
C VAL A 9 -33.60 -9.15 12.34
N LYS A 10 -33.76 -10.45 12.09
CA LYS A 10 -32.84 -11.50 12.56
C LYS A 10 -31.71 -11.81 11.57
N SER A 11 -31.75 -11.26 10.34
CA SER A 11 -30.62 -11.37 9.42
C SER A 11 -29.61 -10.27 9.70
N ASP A 12 -28.34 -10.62 9.64
CA ASP A 12 -27.21 -9.69 9.82
C ASP A 12 -26.58 -9.28 8.47
N SER A 13 -27.16 -9.71 7.34
CA SER A 13 -26.63 -9.38 6.01
C SER A 13 -27.08 -7.99 5.55
N VAL A 14 -26.17 -7.21 4.97
CA VAL A 14 -26.47 -5.88 4.42
C VAL A 14 -27.61 -5.92 3.37
N PRO A 15 -27.65 -6.88 2.42
CA PRO A 15 -28.74 -6.96 1.44
C PRO A 15 -30.11 -7.23 2.08
N ASP A 16 -30.18 -8.13 3.06
CA ASP A 16 -31.45 -8.47 3.72
C ASP A 16 -31.98 -7.29 4.54
N ILE A 17 -31.11 -6.57 5.25
CA ILE A 17 -31.48 -5.40 6.04
C ILE A 17 -32.00 -4.27 5.13
N ARG A 18 -31.38 -4.07 3.96
CA ARG A 18 -31.87 -3.09 2.96
C ARG A 18 -33.25 -3.47 2.42
N ALA A 19 -33.44 -4.73 2.03
CA ALA A 19 -34.74 -5.22 1.58
C ALA A 19 -35.83 -5.05 2.66
N ALA A 20 -35.48 -5.27 3.93
CA ALA A 20 -36.39 -5.06 5.05
C ALA A 20 -36.80 -3.60 5.23
N LEU A 21 -35.86 -2.67 5.06
CA LEU A 21 -36.13 -1.23 5.13
C LEU A 21 -37.05 -0.76 4.00
N GLU A 22 -36.89 -1.30 2.79
CA GLU A 22 -37.74 -0.99 1.64
C GLU A 22 -39.18 -1.46 1.83
N GLU A 23 -39.42 -2.52 2.61
CA GLU A 23 -40.77 -2.98 2.93
C GLU A 23 -41.51 -2.08 3.92
N ILE A 24 -40.82 -1.19 4.66
CA ILE A 24 -41.43 -0.30 5.67
C ILE A 24 -41.91 1.00 5.02
N ASP A 25 -43.19 1.03 4.66
CA ASP A 25 -43.86 2.22 4.13
C ASP A 25 -44.48 3.06 5.26
N LEU A 26 -43.68 3.98 5.82
CA LEU A 26 -44.15 4.89 6.87
C LEU A 26 -45.18 5.91 6.37
N ASP A 27 -45.13 6.29 5.10
CA ASP A 27 -46.04 7.30 4.55
C ASP A 27 -47.44 6.72 4.39
N LYS A 28 -47.54 5.46 3.94
CA LYS A 28 -48.82 4.73 3.96
C LYS A 28 -49.37 4.58 5.36
N LEU A 29 -48.57 4.16 6.34
CA LEU A 29 -49.04 4.01 7.72
C LEU A 29 -49.49 5.34 8.34
N ARG A 30 -48.81 6.43 8.01
CA ARG A 30 -49.23 7.80 8.40
C ARG A 30 -50.56 8.18 7.73
N SER A 31 -50.73 7.85 6.46
CA SER A 31 -51.97 8.06 5.72
C SER A 31 -53.13 7.25 6.32
N ASP A 32 -52.89 5.98 6.66
CA ASP A 32 -53.88 5.08 7.28
C ASP A 32 -54.33 5.63 8.65
N LEU A 33 -53.39 6.13 9.48
CA LEU A 33 -53.71 6.79 10.75
C LEU A 33 -54.56 8.05 10.54
N ALA A 34 -54.19 8.91 9.58
CA ALA A 34 -54.97 10.10 9.26
C ALA A 34 -56.38 9.75 8.75
N ALA A 35 -56.52 8.70 7.94
CA ALA A 35 -57.81 8.21 7.46
C ALA A 35 -58.69 7.68 8.62
N ALA A 36 -58.11 6.96 9.58
CA ALA A 36 -58.82 6.50 10.78
C ALA A 36 -59.30 7.68 11.65
N GLN A 37 -58.47 8.72 11.80
CA GLN A 37 -58.84 9.95 12.50
C GLN A 37 -59.98 10.68 11.79
N ALA A 38 -59.91 10.84 10.47
CA ALA A 38 -60.98 11.44 9.68
C ALA A 38 -62.30 10.67 9.80
N LYS A 39 -62.24 9.33 9.77
CA LYS A 39 -63.40 8.45 9.98
C LYS A 39 -64.05 8.68 11.34
N ARG A 40 -63.26 8.77 12.42
CA ARG A 40 -63.78 9.09 13.76
C ARG A 40 -64.46 10.46 13.79
N THR A 41 -63.84 11.50 13.22
CA THR A 41 -64.42 12.85 13.17
C THR A 41 -65.78 12.86 12.49
N ARG A 42 -65.94 12.13 11.38
CA ARG A 42 -67.25 12.00 10.71
C ARG A 42 -68.27 11.29 11.60
N LEU A 43 -67.89 10.19 12.25
CA LEU A 43 -68.77 9.40 13.11
C LEU A 43 -69.23 10.15 14.38
N LEU A 44 -68.46 11.13 14.86
CA LEU A 44 -68.90 11.98 15.96
C LEU A 44 -70.10 12.88 15.59
N LEU A 45 -70.29 13.17 14.30
CA LEU A 45 -71.39 14.00 13.81
C LEU A 45 -72.61 13.16 13.41
N GLU A 46 -72.37 11.97 12.84
CA GLU A 46 -73.38 11.19 12.12
C GLU A 46 -73.63 9.79 12.70
N GLY A 47 -72.75 9.30 13.58
CA GLY A 47 -72.73 7.93 14.06
C GLY A 47 -73.31 7.75 15.47
N ASP A 48 -73.47 6.48 15.87
CA ASP A 48 -73.79 6.10 17.24
C ASP A 48 -72.51 5.87 18.09
N ASP A 49 -72.69 5.77 19.41
CA ASP A 49 -71.58 5.59 20.35
C ASP A 49 -70.77 4.32 20.05
N ALA A 50 -71.42 3.26 19.58
CA ALA A 50 -70.77 2.01 19.23
C ALA A 50 -69.81 2.17 18.03
N ALA A 51 -70.23 2.91 17.00
CA ALA A 51 -69.39 3.21 15.84
C ALA A 51 -68.20 4.11 16.21
N VAL A 52 -68.39 5.08 17.11
CA VAL A 52 -67.30 5.93 17.61
C VAL A 52 -66.27 5.09 18.36
N LEU A 53 -66.69 4.22 19.27
CA LEU A 53 -65.78 3.32 20.00
C LEU A 53 -65.00 2.39 19.08
N ALA A 54 -65.64 1.86 18.03
CA ALA A 54 -64.95 1.05 17.02
C ALA A 54 -63.89 1.87 16.26
N ALA A 55 -64.18 3.11 15.89
CA ALA A 55 -63.23 3.99 15.23
C ALA A 55 -62.04 4.39 16.13
N GLU A 56 -62.26 4.56 17.43
CA GLU A 56 -61.18 4.80 18.39
C GLU A 56 -60.23 3.60 18.50
N LYS A 57 -60.78 2.38 18.46
CA LYS A 57 -59.98 1.16 18.37
C LYS A 57 -59.17 1.08 17.06
N ASP A 58 -59.77 1.48 15.94
CA ASP A 58 -59.07 1.55 14.64
C ASP A 58 -57.89 2.53 14.69
N ILE A 59 -58.09 3.72 15.30
CA ILE A 59 -57.03 4.72 15.49
C ILE A 59 -55.89 4.16 16.35
N GLU A 60 -56.21 3.54 17.48
CA GLU A 60 -55.19 2.97 18.37
C GLU A 60 -54.39 1.88 17.65
N SER A 61 -55.07 1.02 16.87
CA SER A 61 -54.41 0.00 16.07
C SER A 61 -53.49 0.61 15.00
N ALA A 62 -53.92 1.67 14.30
CA ALA A 62 -53.11 2.37 13.31
C ALA A 62 -51.90 3.05 13.94
N ARG A 63 -52.08 3.69 15.11
CA ARG A 63 -51.00 4.31 15.88
C ARG A 63 -49.95 3.27 16.29
N LEU A 64 -50.38 2.17 16.89
CA LEU A 64 -49.46 1.09 17.28
C LEU A 64 -48.72 0.49 16.09
N ALA A 65 -49.37 0.38 14.92
CA ALA A 65 -48.70 -0.07 13.70
C ALA A 65 -47.63 0.93 13.23
N PHE A 66 -47.93 2.22 13.24
CA PHE A 66 -46.98 3.29 12.90
C PHE A 66 -45.79 3.28 13.86
N ASP A 67 -46.01 3.32 15.17
CA ASP A 67 -44.95 3.36 16.19
C ASP A 67 -44.02 2.14 16.08
N ARG A 68 -44.58 0.95 15.85
CA ARG A 68 -43.79 -0.28 15.65
C ARG A 68 -42.97 -0.24 14.38
N ALA A 69 -43.51 0.32 13.30
CA ALA A 69 -42.79 0.44 12.04
C ALA A 69 -41.65 1.46 12.14
N GLU A 70 -41.87 2.58 12.83
CA GLU A 70 -40.83 3.57 13.11
C GLU A 70 -39.71 2.99 13.97
N ALA A 71 -40.05 2.31 15.06
CA ALA A 71 -39.08 1.62 15.90
C ALA A 71 -38.28 0.56 15.12
N ALA A 72 -38.95 -0.26 14.32
CA ALA A 72 -38.31 -1.27 13.48
C ALA A 72 -37.36 -0.63 12.44
N ARG A 73 -37.75 0.48 11.83
CA ARG A 73 -36.90 1.21 10.89
C ARG A 73 -35.64 1.75 11.58
N GLY A 74 -35.79 2.35 12.77
CA GLY A 74 -34.65 2.84 13.55
C GLY A 74 -33.67 1.73 13.92
N GLU A 75 -34.17 0.59 14.39
CA GLU A 75 -33.34 -0.58 14.71
C GLU A 75 -32.61 -1.12 13.47
N LEU A 76 -33.33 -1.30 12.35
CA LEU A 76 -32.75 -1.78 11.10
C LEU A 76 -31.71 -0.82 10.53
N GLN A 77 -31.90 0.49 10.62
CA GLN A 77 -30.92 1.49 10.21
C GLN A 77 -29.63 1.41 11.05
N SER A 78 -29.77 1.23 12.36
CA SER A 78 -28.61 1.05 13.25
C SER A 78 -27.86 -0.25 12.92
N LYS A 79 -28.59 -1.36 12.71
CA LYS A 79 -28.01 -2.63 12.28
C LYS A 79 -27.32 -2.54 10.93
N LEU A 80 -27.91 -1.81 9.96
CA LEU A 80 -27.32 -1.59 8.65
C LEU A 80 -25.97 -0.87 8.78
N ALA A 81 -25.90 0.19 9.59
CA ALA A 81 -24.65 0.93 9.80
C ALA A 81 -23.57 0.03 10.42
N ALA A 82 -23.94 -0.78 11.42
CA ALA A 82 -23.01 -1.73 12.05
C ALA A 82 -22.54 -2.83 11.08
N ALA A 83 -23.46 -3.37 10.27
CA ALA A 83 -23.13 -4.41 9.28
C ALA A 83 -22.20 -3.87 8.19
N ILE A 84 -22.44 -2.64 7.70
CA ILE A 84 -21.55 -1.98 6.73
C ILE A 84 -20.17 -1.72 7.34
N ALA A 85 -20.10 -1.20 8.57
CA ALA A 85 -18.83 -0.95 9.23
C ALA A 85 -18.00 -2.24 9.36
N LYS A 86 -18.65 -3.33 9.77
CA LYS A 86 -18.02 -4.65 9.84
C LYS A 86 -17.53 -5.14 8.48
N GLU A 87 -18.33 -5.00 7.42
CA GLU A 87 -17.92 -5.40 6.06
C GLU A 87 -16.68 -4.63 5.58
N VAL A 88 -16.61 -3.33 5.88
CA VAL A 88 -15.46 -2.49 5.56
C VAL A 88 -14.22 -2.93 6.34
N ASP A 89 -14.36 -3.18 7.64
CA ASP A 89 -13.26 -3.65 8.48
C ASP A 89 -12.73 -5.02 8.00
N ASP A 90 -13.63 -5.96 7.68
CA ASP A 90 -13.27 -7.29 7.17
C ASP A 90 -12.54 -7.21 5.81
N ILE A 91 -12.96 -6.28 4.93
CA ILE A 91 -12.29 -6.03 3.64
C ILE A 91 -10.92 -5.38 3.86
N PHE A 92 -10.84 -4.40 4.76
CA PHE A 92 -9.60 -3.70 5.08
C PHE A 92 -8.56 -4.67 5.65
N GLU A 93 -8.94 -5.49 6.63
CA GLU A 93 -8.05 -6.47 7.25
C GLU A 93 -7.52 -7.49 6.23
N ARG A 94 -8.37 -7.94 5.31
CA ARG A 94 -7.96 -8.83 4.21
C ARG A 94 -6.90 -8.18 3.33
N HIS A 95 -7.15 -6.97 2.85
CA HIS A 95 -6.19 -6.26 2.01
C HIS A 95 -4.90 -5.92 2.75
N TRP A 96 -5.00 -5.54 4.02
CA TRP A 96 -3.83 -5.31 4.86
C TRP A 96 -2.96 -6.55 4.96
N ASN A 97 -3.55 -7.71 5.23
CA ASN A 97 -2.83 -8.97 5.33
C ASN A 97 -2.20 -9.42 4.00
N GLU A 98 -2.88 -9.19 2.87
CA GLU A 98 -2.33 -9.45 1.54
C GLU A 98 -1.09 -8.57 1.26
N VAL A 99 -1.19 -7.26 1.53
CA VAL A 99 -0.09 -6.31 1.33
C VAL A 99 1.08 -6.58 2.26
N ASP A 100 0.82 -6.89 3.54
CA ASP A 100 1.86 -7.23 4.51
C ASP A 100 2.60 -8.52 4.12
N ALA A 101 1.87 -9.54 3.63
CA ALA A 101 2.47 -10.78 3.14
C ALA A 101 3.37 -10.54 1.91
N ASP A 102 2.92 -9.73 0.95
CA ASP A 102 3.71 -9.39 -0.24
C ASP A 102 4.95 -8.55 0.10
N ALA A 103 4.81 -7.60 1.03
CA ALA A 103 5.92 -6.80 1.53
C ALA A 103 6.98 -7.68 2.23
N LYS A 104 6.56 -8.63 3.07
CA LYS A 104 7.45 -9.60 3.72
C LYS A 104 8.15 -10.49 2.69
N ALA A 105 7.43 -11.02 1.72
CA ALA A 105 8.01 -11.85 0.65
C ALA A 105 9.05 -11.07 -0.16
N THR A 106 8.76 -9.81 -0.49
CA THR A 106 9.69 -8.90 -1.19
C THR A 106 10.92 -8.61 -0.34
N PHE A 107 10.74 -8.33 0.95
CA PHE A 107 11.85 -8.11 1.88
C PHE A 107 12.75 -9.34 1.98
N ASP A 108 12.17 -10.53 2.13
CA ASP A 108 12.93 -11.79 2.19
C ASP A 108 13.67 -12.06 0.88
N PHE A 109 13.05 -11.76 -0.27
CA PHE A 109 13.73 -11.83 -1.57
C PHE A 109 14.95 -10.90 -1.62
N ILE A 110 14.78 -9.62 -1.29
CA ILE A 110 15.87 -8.63 -1.27
C ILE A 110 16.97 -9.10 -0.32
N ARG A 111 16.61 -9.52 0.90
CA ARG A 111 17.55 -10.04 1.89
C ARG A 111 18.35 -11.22 1.35
N SER A 112 17.70 -12.15 0.65
CA SER A 112 18.35 -13.35 0.11
C SER A 112 19.25 -13.10 -1.09
N LYS A 113 18.98 -12.08 -1.92
CA LYS A 113 19.70 -11.83 -3.17
C LYS A 113 20.67 -10.66 -3.09
N VAL A 114 20.24 -9.54 -2.50
CA VAL A 114 20.99 -8.28 -2.51
C VAL A 114 22.09 -8.28 -1.46
N VAL A 115 21.83 -8.81 -0.26
CA VAL A 115 22.86 -8.83 0.80
C VAL A 115 24.09 -9.67 0.40
N PRO A 116 23.95 -10.89 -0.17
CA PRO A 116 25.10 -11.62 -0.68
C PRO A 116 25.80 -10.91 -1.85
N ALA A 117 25.04 -10.29 -2.76
CA ALA A 117 25.61 -9.54 -3.88
C ALA A 117 26.44 -8.34 -3.40
N ALA A 118 25.99 -7.62 -2.36
CA ALA A 118 26.72 -6.52 -1.75
C ALA A 118 28.10 -7.00 -1.23
N ARG A 119 28.13 -8.14 -0.55
CA ARG A 119 29.40 -8.74 -0.09
C ARG A 119 30.35 -9.08 -1.26
N VAL A 120 29.83 -9.62 -2.36
CA VAL A 120 30.65 -9.91 -3.54
C VAL A 120 31.22 -8.63 -4.15
N ILE A 121 30.44 -7.55 -4.18
CA ILE A 121 30.89 -6.23 -4.66
C ILE A 121 31.99 -5.68 -3.74
N GLU A 122 31.80 -5.73 -2.42
CA GLU A 122 32.81 -5.31 -1.44
C GLU A 122 34.13 -6.09 -1.62
N GLU A 123 34.06 -7.42 -1.78
CA GLU A 123 35.24 -8.25 -2.02
C GLU A 123 35.94 -7.90 -3.35
N ALA A 124 35.18 -7.61 -4.42
CA ALA A 124 35.74 -7.20 -5.69
C ALA A 124 36.43 -5.82 -5.61
N LEU A 125 35.84 -4.87 -4.90
CA LEU A 125 36.42 -3.55 -4.66
C LEU A 125 37.72 -3.64 -3.85
N ALA A 126 37.75 -4.46 -2.80
CA ALA A 126 38.97 -4.69 -2.01
C ALA A 126 40.10 -5.29 -2.86
N ARG A 127 39.79 -6.22 -3.78
CA ARG A 127 40.78 -6.79 -4.72
C ARG A 127 41.31 -5.76 -5.71
N LYS A 128 40.44 -4.85 -6.19
CA LYS A 128 40.85 -3.73 -7.04
C LYS A 128 41.79 -2.80 -6.29
N GLU A 129 41.41 -2.39 -5.09
CA GLU A 129 42.24 -1.50 -4.25
C GLU A 129 43.62 -2.11 -3.97
N ALA A 130 43.68 -3.41 -3.64
CA ALA A 130 44.95 -4.12 -3.46
C ALA A 130 45.79 -4.14 -4.74
N SER A 131 45.17 -4.23 -5.91
CA SER A 131 45.86 -4.13 -7.21
C SER A 131 46.37 -2.71 -7.47
N ASP A 132 45.56 -1.69 -7.19
CA ASP A 132 45.93 -0.28 -7.33
C ASP A 132 47.13 0.08 -6.42
N GLN A 133 47.17 -0.45 -5.19
CA GLN A 133 48.29 -0.31 -4.28
C GLN A 133 49.58 -0.96 -4.84
N LYS A 134 49.49 -2.16 -5.42
CA LYS A 134 50.64 -2.82 -6.07
C LYS A 134 51.16 -2.04 -7.28
N ILE A 135 50.26 -1.49 -8.10
CA ILE A 135 50.64 -0.62 -9.22
C ILE A 135 51.35 0.64 -8.70
N THR A 136 50.82 1.25 -7.65
CA THR A 136 51.45 2.42 -7.02
C THR A 136 52.86 2.11 -6.51
N GLU A 137 53.05 0.96 -5.86
CA GLU A 137 54.37 0.55 -5.36
C GLU A 137 55.34 0.22 -6.50
N LEU A 138 54.88 -0.47 -7.54
CA LEU A 138 55.66 -0.72 -8.74
C LEU A 138 56.12 0.59 -9.38
N ASN A 139 55.23 1.57 -9.51
CA ASN A 139 55.56 2.89 -10.04
C ASN A 139 56.63 3.61 -9.18
N ARG A 140 56.56 3.50 -7.85
CA ARG A 140 57.61 4.06 -6.95
C ARG A 140 58.96 3.40 -7.21
N ILE A 141 59.01 2.07 -7.34
CA ILE A 141 60.24 1.32 -7.63
C ILE A 141 60.82 1.75 -8.98
N ILE A 142 59.98 1.90 -10.01
CA ILE A 142 60.41 2.36 -11.34
C ILE A 142 61.03 3.76 -11.25
N ILE A 143 60.34 4.72 -10.63
CA ILE A 143 60.83 6.09 -10.46
C ILE A 143 62.16 6.12 -9.71
N ALA A 144 62.27 5.39 -8.60
CA ALA A 144 63.51 5.32 -7.81
C ALA A 144 64.71 4.80 -8.63
N ASN A 145 64.49 3.75 -9.43
CA ASN A 145 65.55 3.19 -10.26
C ASN A 145 65.92 4.10 -11.45
N ILE A 146 64.95 4.79 -12.06
CA ILE A 146 65.23 5.79 -13.11
C ILE A 146 66.13 6.90 -12.56
N HIS A 147 65.86 7.39 -11.35
CA HIS A 147 66.71 8.40 -10.71
C HIS A 147 68.12 7.87 -10.39
N GLN A 148 68.26 6.62 -9.95
CA GLN A 148 69.57 6.02 -9.68
C GLN A 148 70.41 5.80 -10.95
N ASP A 149 69.79 5.35 -12.05
CA ASP A 149 70.52 5.18 -13.31
C ASP A 149 70.93 6.51 -13.95
N SER A 150 70.08 7.53 -13.77
CA SER A 150 70.41 8.91 -14.15
C SER A 150 71.60 9.46 -13.34
N ALA A 151 71.63 9.20 -12.02
CA ALA A 151 72.72 9.60 -11.14
C ALA A 151 74.03 8.82 -11.41
N ALA A 152 73.93 7.58 -11.89
CA ALA A 152 75.07 6.73 -12.23
C ALA A 152 75.64 6.98 -13.64
N GLY A 153 75.10 7.95 -14.40
CA GLY A 153 75.54 8.25 -15.77
C GLY A 153 75.24 7.15 -16.80
N ARG A 154 74.42 6.16 -16.43
CA ARG A 154 73.98 5.06 -17.31
C ARG A 154 72.73 5.50 -18.06
N SER A 155 72.92 6.39 -19.02
CA SER A 155 71.82 6.89 -19.85
C SER A 155 71.27 5.79 -20.76
N GLY A 156 69.99 5.42 -20.59
CA GLY A 156 69.15 4.80 -21.63
C GLY A 156 68.75 3.32 -21.44
N ALA A 157 69.67 2.43 -21.05
CA ALA A 157 69.42 0.99 -21.22
C ALA A 157 68.32 0.39 -20.31
N TYR A 158 68.27 0.78 -19.04
CA TYR A 158 67.25 0.26 -18.10
C TYR A 158 65.90 0.97 -18.27
N GLY A 159 65.93 2.30 -18.48
CA GLY A 159 64.75 3.10 -18.76
C GLY A 159 63.99 2.59 -19.98
N ASP A 160 64.67 2.39 -21.11
CA ASP A 160 64.02 1.97 -22.36
C ASP A 160 63.40 0.56 -22.27
N HIS A 161 64.08 -0.37 -21.58
CA HIS A 161 63.57 -1.72 -21.37
C HIS A 161 62.34 -1.75 -20.45
N VAL A 162 62.36 -0.99 -19.34
CA VAL A 162 61.25 -0.91 -18.40
C VAL A 162 60.05 -0.19 -19.03
N MET A 163 60.27 0.94 -19.71
CA MET A 163 59.19 1.70 -20.36
C MET A 163 58.56 0.95 -21.52
N ARG A 164 59.31 0.11 -22.25
CA ARG A 164 58.76 -0.80 -23.25
C ARG A 164 57.81 -1.83 -22.64
N ARG A 165 58.22 -2.51 -21.55
CA ARG A 165 57.36 -3.50 -20.87
C ARG A 165 56.10 -2.88 -20.26
N LEU A 166 56.19 -1.64 -19.76
CA LEU A 166 55.04 -0.92 -19.22
C LEU A 166 54.04 -0.49 -20.31
N ARG A 167 54.54 -0.12 -21.50
CA ARG A 167 53.69 0.15 -22.69
C ARG A 167 53.01 -1.12 -23.21
N GLU A 168 53.74 -2.22 -23.31
CA GLU A 168 53.20 -3.51 -23.77
C GLU A 168 52.13 -4.09 -22.82
N ALA A 169 52.19 -3.74 -21.53
CA ALA A 169 51.25 -4.23 -20.53
C ALA A 169 50.02 -3.32 -20.32
N ASP A 170 49.94 -2.17 -20.99
CA ASP A 170 48.87 -1.15 -20.84
C ASP A 170 48.68 -0.66 -19.38
N ILE A 171 49.76 -0.59 -18.61
CA ILE A 171 49.74 -0.22 -17.17
C ILE A 171 50.11 1.26 -16.97
N LEU A 172 50.59 1.94 -18.02
CA LEU A 172 50.99 3.34 -17.91
C LEU A 172 49.77 4.26 -17.76
N PRO A 173 49.73 5.11 -16.72
CA PRO A 173 48.79 6.21 -16.67
C PRO A 173 48.91 7.07 -17.93
N SER A 174 47.78 7.49 -18.51
CA SER A 174 47.74 8.22 -19.79
C SER A 174 48.59 9.49 -19.81
N TRP A 175 48.75 10.18 -18.67
CA TRP A 175 49.62 11.35 -18.55
C TRP A 175 51.12 11.04 -18.66
N LEU A 176 51.53 9.84 -18.27
CA LEU A 176 52.93 9.37 -18.31
C LEU A 176 53.27 8.85 -19.71
N ALA A 177 52.31 8.28 -20.42
CA ALA A 177 52.43 7.93 -21.84
C ALA A 177 52.73 9.18 -22.70
N GLY A 178 52.03 10.29 -22.47
CA GLY A 178 52.23 11.55 -23.21
C GLY A 178 53.58 12.24 -22.95
N MET A 179 54.13 12.15 -21.73
CA MET A 179 55.47 12.71 -21.44
C MET A 179 56.61 12.01 -22.20
N LEU A 180 56.46 10.72 -22.53
CA LEU A 180 57.50 9.94 -23.20
C LEU A 180 57.51 10.16 -24.72
N GLU A 181 56.35 10.44 -25.31
CA GLU A 181 56.24 10.78 -26.73
C GLU A 181 56.97 12.08 -27.04
N HIS A 182 56.94 13.07 -26.13
CA HIS A 182 57.63 14.34 -26.30
C HIS A 182 59.16 14.30 -26.13
N HIS A 183 59.70 13.26 -25.48
CA HIS A 183 61.15 13.06 -25.36
C HIS A 183 61.74 12.17 -26.47
N SER A 184 60.90 11.65 -27.37
CA SER A 184 61.30 10.77 -28.48
C SER A 184 61.52 11.51 -29.81
N THR A 185 61.22 12.81 -29.88
CA THR A 185 61.55 13.65 -31.04
C THR A 185 62.98 14.18 -30.91
N PRO A 186 63.93 13.74 -31.75
CA PRO A 186 65.27 14.29 -31.76
C PRO A 186 65.23 15.72 -32.30
N TYR A 187 65.78 16.67 -31.55
CA TYR A 187 66.34 17.90 -32.14
C TYR A 187 67.76 17.61 -32.60
#